data_AF-M3G3K0-F1
#
_entry.id   AF-M3G3K0-F1
#
_cell.length_a   1.000
_cell.length_b   1.000
_cell.length_c   1.000
_cell.angle_alpha   90.00
_cell.angle_beta   90.00
_cell.angle_gamma   90.00
#
_symmetry.space_group_name_H-M   'P 1'
#
loop_
_entity.id
_entity.type
_entity.pdbx_description
1 polymer ?
#
loop_
_entity_poly.entity_id
_entity_poly.type
_entity_poly.pdbx_seq_one_letter_code
_entity_poly.pdbx_strand_id
1 'polypeptide(L)'
;MDLTHAEWKASLGNHLKTKLEKSNISSSFSKNKKEPKSSENWKSISDFPVSFNSLFEIPERSGFHEVTVKAEFSINPDSVFLKLPTAIYFPSVGESWELYLNDFLIRKEKFLKQTDGGDTTPSIRRSLRSVTLPIPFGVLKQGKNTILLCIVGESNQTSYIPNDHFGFYHASGYKISLFQRINQSSSEYFYIFLYAIYCIFGVYYIFFYAIRKRDLYYLYFGLFLFISSVYFFRPRI
;
A
#
# COMPACT_ATOMS: atom_id res chain seq x y z
N MET A 1 4.21 -7.62 11.34
CA MET A 1 3.36 -8.70 10.81
C MET A 1 3.28 -8.53 9.31
N ASP A 2 3.69 -9.55 8.56
CA ASP A 2 3.57 -9.54 7.10
C ASP A 2 2.15 -9.93 6.70
N LEU A 3 1.53 -9.12 5.85
CA LEU A 3 0.19 -9.38 5.30
C LEU A 3 0.27 -10.04 3.92
N THR A 4 1.44 -10.11 3.28
CA THR A 4 1.62 -10.72 1.96
C THR A 4 1.18 -12.20 1.95
N HIS A 5 1.34 -12.88 3.08
CA HIS A 5 0.96 -14.29 3.27
C HIS A 5 -0.40 -14.48 3.97
N ALA A 6 -1.18 -13.41 4.12
CA ALA A 6 -2.53 -13.52 4.68
C ALA A 6 -3.49 -14.17 3.65
N GLU A 7 -4.65 -14.63 4.12
CA GLU A 7 -5.68 -15.17 3.23
C GLU A 7 -6.41 -14.02 2.52
N TRP A 8 -6.00 -13.71 1.30
CA TRP A 8 -6.60 -12.68 0.46
C TRP A 8 -7.68 -13.26 -0.46
N LYS A 9 -8.82 -12.58 -0.55
CA LYS A 9 -9.92 -12.91 -1.47
C LYS A 9 -10.40 -11.63 -2.15
N ALA A 10 -10.79 -11.70 -3.41
CA ALA A 10 -11.33 -10.58 -4.16
C ALA A 10 -12.67 -10.96 -4.81
N SER A 11 -13.57 -9.99 -4.94
CA SER A 11 -14.84 -10.12 -5.65
C SER A 11 -15.09 -8.87 -6.48
N LEU A 12 -15.64 -9.06 -7.68
CA LEU A 12 -16.01 -7.97 -8.59
C LEU A 12 -17.30 -7.29 -8.10
N GLY A 13 -17.26 -5.98 -7.93
CA GLY A 13 -18.35 -5.13 -7.44
C GLY A 13 -18.10 -4.54 -6.06
N ASN A 14 -18.97 -3.60 -5.67
CA ASN A 14 -18.97 -2.98 -4.35
C ASN A 14 -19.78 -3.83 -3.36
N HIS A 15 -19.11 -4.72 -2.64
CA HIS A 15 -19.78 -5.57 -1.65
C HIS A 15 -19.94 -4.88 -0.29
N LEU A 16 -19.28 -3.74 -0.08
CA LEU A 16 -19.45 -2.90 1.11
C LEU A 16 -20.83 -2.26 1.19
N LYS A 17 -21.31 -1.69 0.09
CA LYS A 17 -22.61 -1.01 0.03
C LYS A 17 -23.73 -1.97 0.40
N THR A 18 -23.69 -3.20 -0.12
CA THR A 18 -24.63 -4.28 0.25
C THR A 18 -24.54 -4.73 1.70
N LYS A 19 -23.36 -4.70 2.34
CA LYS A 19 -23.21 -5.14 3.75
C LYS A 19 -23.62 -4.03 4.73
N LEU A 20 -23.24 -2.78 4.45
CA LEU A 20 -23.57 -1.60 5.26
C LEU A 20 -25.04 -1.17 5.11
N GLU A 21 -25.63 -1.32 3.92
CA GLU A 21 -27.08 -1.12 3.73
C GLU A 21 -27.87 -2.22 4.46
N LYS A 22 -27.43 -3.48 4.44
CA LYS A 22 -28.06 -4.56 5.22
C LYS A 22 -27.99 -4.33 6.74
N SER A 23 -26.88 -3.80 7.27
CA SER A 23 -26.77 -3.48 8.70
C SER A 23 -27.62 -2.27 9.11
N ASN A 24 -27.83 -1.31 8.22
CA ASN A 24 -28.70 -0.16 8.48
C ASN A 24 -30.19 -0.48 8.27
N ILE A 25 -30.52 -1.45 7.41
CA ILE A 25 -31.90 -1.92 7.20
C ILE A 25 -32.33 -2.91 8.30
N SER A 26 -31.42 -3.68 8.93
CA SER A 26 -31.81 -4.61 9.99
C SER A 26 -32.31 -3.95 11.27
N SER A 27 -32.17 -2.63 11.43
CA SER A 27 -32.78 -1.87 12.52
C SER A 27 -34.18 -1.33 12.20
N SER A 28 -34.68 -1.50 10.97
CA SER A 28 -36.05 -1.11 10.61
C SER A 28 -36.65 -2.02 9.54
N PHE A 29 -37.77 -2.65 9.89
CA PHE A 29 -38.66 -3.48 9.06
C PHE A 29 -38.38 -4.99 8.97
N SER A 30 -39.13 -5.71 9.81
CA SER A 30 -39.67 -7.03 9.49
C SER A 30 -40.60 -6.92 8.26
N LYS A 31 -40.27 -7.62 7.18
CA LYS A 31 -41.22 -8.36 6.32
C LYS A 31 -40.48 -9.17 5.24
N ASN A 32 -40.83 -10.45 5.19
CA ASN A 32 -40.47 -11.44 4.17
C ASN A 32 -40.48 -10.88 2.74
N LYS A 33 -39.33 -10.92 2.06
CA LYS A 33 -39.26 -10.99 0.60
C LYS A 33 -38.07 -11.86 0.20
N LYS A 34 -38.36 -12.92 -0.55
CA LYS A 34 -37.39 -13.93 -1.02
C LYS A 34 -36.16 -13.26 -1.63
N GLU A 35 -35.01 -13.59 -1.06
CA GLU A 35 -33.67 -13.17 -1.48
C GLU A 35 -33.36 -13.60 -2.91
N PRO A 36 -32.79 -12.74 -3.77
CA PRO A 36 -31.95 -13.22 -4.84
C PRO A 36 -30.60 -13.60 -4.20
N LYS A 37 -30.32 -14.91 -4.13
CA LYS A 37 -28.97 -15.43 -3.88
C LYS A 37 -28.05 -14.98 -5.02
N SER A 38 -27.43 -13.80 -4.91
CA SER A 38 -26.26 -13.49 -5.72
C SER A 38 -25.13 -14.36 -5.19
N SER A 39 -24.77 -15.40 -5.92
CA SER A 39 -23.57 -16.19 -5.65
C SER A 39 -22.37 -15.24 -5.61
N GLU A 40 -21.87 -14.95 -4.41
CA GLU A 40 -20.69 -14.12 -4.20
C GLU A 40 -19.47 -14.86 -4.79
N ASN A 41 -19.01 -14.44 -5.97
CA ASN A 41 -17.91 -15.10 -6.67
C ASN A 41 -16.55 -14.60 -6.14
N TRP A 42 -16.26 -14.93 -4.88
CA TRP A 42 -14.98 -14.62 -4.25
C TRP A 42 -13.87 -15.50 -4.85
N LYS A 43 -12.89 -14.86 -5.50
CA LYS A 43 -11.66 -15.49 -5.99
C LYS A 43 -10.56 -15.37 -4.95
N SER A 44 -9.86 -16.46 -4.66
CA SER A 44 -8.69 -16.42 -3.76
C SER A 44 -7.49 -15.81 -4.47
N ILE A 45 -6.71 -15.01 -3.75
CA ILE A 45 -5.42 -14.47 -4.20
C ILE A 45 -4.33 -15.26 -3.47
N SER A 46 -3.63 -16.14 -4.19
CA SER A 46 -2.54 -16.96 -3.65
C SER A 46 -1.19 -16.26 -3.74
N ASP A 47 -0.97 -15.50 -4.81
CA ASP A 47 0.34 -14.97 -5.18
C ASP A 47 0.23 -13.49 -5.54
N PHE A 48 1.28 -12.74 -5.22
CA PHE A 48 1.43 -11.34 -5.60
C PHE A 48 2.61 -11.20 -6.58
N PRO A 49 2.58 -10.24 -7.52
CA PRO A 49 1.57 -9.21 -7.74
C PRO A 49 0.30 -9.74 -8.42
N VAL A 50 -0.80 -9.00 -8.31
CA VAL A 50 -2.10 -9.36 -8.91
C VAL A 50 -2.69 -8.17 -9.66
N SER A 51 -2.99 -8.37 -10.94
CA SER A 51 -3.84 -7.47 -11.72
C SER A 51 -5.29 -7.94 -11.66
N PHE A 52 -6.22 -7.06 -11.31
CA PHE A 52 -7.64 -7.41 -11.28
C PHE A 52 -8.25 -7.55 -12.67
N ASN A 53 -7.70 -6.84 -13.67
CA ASN A 53 -8.09 -7.03 -15.07
C ASN A 53 -7.88 -8.48 -15.50
N SER A 54 -6.73 -9.06 -15.16
CA SER A 54 -6.44 -10.47 -15.45
C SER A 54 -7.19 -11.44 -14.53
N LEU A 55 -7.31 -11.13 -13.23
CA LEU A 55 -7.98 -12.01 -12.27
C LEU A 55 -9.47 -12.21 -12.59
N PHE A 56 -10.15 -11.18 -13.08
CA PHE A 56 -11.57 -11.20 -13.40
C PHE A 56 -11.87 -11.25 -14.90
N GLU A 57 -10.85 -11.34 -15.77
CA GLU A 57 -11.00 -11.35 -17.23
C GLU A 57 -11.85 -10.17 -17.73
N ILE A 58 -11.55 -8.97 -17.22
CA ILE A 58 -12.31 -7.75 -17.51
C ILE A 58 -12.09 -7.36 -18.98
N PRO A 59 -13.17 -7.15 -19.77
CA PRO A 59 -13.04 -6.77 -21.17
C PRO A 59 -12.28 -5.45 -21.35
N GLU A 60 -11.50 -5.35 -22.42
CA GLU A 60 -10.76 -4.12 -22.72
C GLU A 60 -11.70 -2.97 -23.05
N ARG A 61 -11.32 -1.75 -22.66
CA ARG A 61 -12.10 -0.51 -22.88
C ARG A 61 -13.52 -0.55 -22.32
N SER A 62 -13.78 -1.40 -21.33
CA SER A 62 -15.07 -1.48 -20.65
C SER A 62 -15.24 -0.42 -19.55
N GLY A 63 -14.26 0.46 -19.37
CA GLY A 63 -14.32 1.60 -18.46
C GLY A 63 -13.86 1.25 -17.05
N PHE A 64 -14.52 1.81 -16.04
CA PHE A 64 -14.15 1.64 -14.64
C PHE A 64 -14.88 0.48 -13.99
N HIS A 65 -14.13 -0.30 -13.23
CA HIS A 65 -14.62 -1.45 -12.47
C HIS A 65 -14.30 -1.29 -11.01
N GLU A 66 -15.21 -1.74 -10.16
CA GLU A 66 -15.00 -1.80 -8.73
C GLU A 66 -14.69 -3.22 -8.29
N VAL A 67 -13.67 -3.40 -7.46
CA VAL A 67 -13.29 -4.68 -6.88
C VAL A 67 -13.20 -4.54 -5.38
N THR A 68 -13.86 -5.43 -4.66
CA THR A 68 -13.74 -5.56 -3.21
C THR A 68 -12.76 -6.66 -2.88
N VAL A 69 -11.73 -6.32 -2.12
CA VAL A 69 -10.72 -7.25 -1.61
C VAL A 69 -10.89 -7.40 -0.11
N LYS A 70 -10.72 -8.62 0.38
CA LYS A 70 -10.77 -8.99 1.79
C LYS A 70 -9.50 -9.75 2.18
N ALA A 71 -8.90 -9.40 3.31
CA ALA A 71 -7.85 -10.17 3.94
C ALA A 71 -8.23 -10.50 5.37
N GLU A 72 -8.04 -11.75 5.78
CA GLU A 72 -8.25 -12.18 7.16
C GLU A 72 -6.92 -12.53 7.82
N PHE A 73 -6.74 -12.08 9.06
CA PHE A 73 -5.52 -12.35 9.82
C PHE A 73 -5.80 -12.37 11.32
N SER A 74 -4.98 -13.10 12.07
CA SER A 74 -5.16 -13.27 13.51
C SER A 74 -4.06 -12.59 14.31
N ILE A 75 -4.44 -12.01 15.46
CA ILE A 75 -3.54 -11.31 16.37
C ILE A 75 -3.58 -11.96 17.74
N ASN A 76 -2.40 -12.27 18.27
CA ASN A 76 -2.27 -12.86 19.60
C ASN A 76 -2.59 -11.83 20.71
N PRO A 77 -3.16 -12.27 21.86
CA PRO A 77 -3.43 -11.40 23.03
C PRO A 77 -2.22 -10.59 23.48
N ASP A 78 -1.06 -11.24 23.50
CA ASP A 78 0.19 -10.63 23.99
C ASP A 78 0.89 -9.78 22.94
N SER A 79 0.24 -9.56 21.79
CA SER A 79 0.83 -8.79 20.71
C SER A 79 1.01 -7.32 21.09
N VAL A 80 2.21 -6.82 20.83
CA VAL A 80 2.58 -5.41 21.01
C VAL A 80 1.69 -4.49 20.17
N PHE A 81 1.12 -4.98 19.05
CA PHE A 81 0.25 -4.20 18.16
C PHE A 81 -1.04 -3.71 18.82
N LEU A 82 -1.50 -4.39 19.88
CA LEU A 82 -2.71 -3.99 20.62
C LEU A 82 -2.44 -2.86 21.62
N LYS A 83 -1.18 -2.68 22.04
CA LYS A 83 -0.77 -1.74 23.10
C LYS A 83 -0.11 -0.48 22.57
N LEU A 84 0.60 -0.58 21.44
CA LEU A 84 1.39 0.52 20.88
C LEU A 84 0.79 1.08 19.58
N PRO A 85 1.11 2.34 19.22
CA PRO A 85 0.73 2.94 17.95
C PRO A 85 1.18 2.09 16.76
N THR A 86 0.20 1.54 16.04
CA THR A 86 0.42 0.61 14.94
C THR A 86 -0.14 1.21 13.66
N ALA A 87 0.46 0.87 12.52
CA ALA A 87 0.02 1.31 11.22
C ALA A 87 0.04 0.18 10.20
N ILE A 88 -0.84 0.28 9.21
CA ILE A 88 -0.83 -0.56 8.02
C ILE A 88 0.03 0.13 6.98
N TYR A 89 0.96 -0.61 6.39
CA TYR A 89 1.82 -0.15 5.32
C TYR A 89 1.49 -0.91 4.04
N PHE A 90 1.17 -0.16 2.99
CA PHE A 90 1.03 -0.65 1.63
C PHE A 90 2.16 -0.07 0.76
N PRO A 91 2.99 -0.90 0.11
CA PRO A 91 4.01 -0.45 -0.84
C PRO A 91 3.42 0.40 -1.97
N SER A 92 2.26 0.00 -2.48
CA SER A 92 1.42 0.80 -3.35
C SER A 92 -0.04 0.42 -3.18
N VAL A 93 -0.93 1.38 -3.33
CA VAL A 93 -2.36 1.14 -3.57
C VAL A 93 -2.74 1.95 -4.79
N GLY A 94 -3.14 1.27 -5.85
CA GLY A 94 -3.50 1.90 -7.11
C GLY A 94 -4.98 2.25 -7.18
N GLU A 95 -5.26 3.33 -7.89
CA GLU A 95 -6.55 3.86 -8.34
C GLU A 95 -7.71 3.88 -7.30
N SER A 96 -8.14 5.09 -6.91
CA SER A 96 -9.35 5.41 -6.13
C SER A 96 -9.88 4.29 -5.20
N TRP A 97 -9.42 4.31 -3.95
CA TRP A 97 -9.65 3.20 -3.02
C TRP A 97 -10.24 3.64 -1.66
N GLU A 98 -10.84 2.70 -0.96
CA GLU A 98 -11.33 2.84 0.42
C GLU A 98 -10.88 1.65 1.26
N LEU A 99 -10.26 1.91 2.41
CA LEU A 99 -9.76 0.87 3.31
C LEU A 99 -10.55 0.85 4.62
N TYR A 100 -11.01 -0.35 4.96
CA TYR A 100 -11.70 -0.66 6.20
C TYR A 100 -10.93 -1.72 6.97
N LEU A 101 -10.91 -1.59 8.29
CA LEU A 101 -10.37 -2.56 9.21
C LEU A 101 -11.44 -2.89 10.24
N ASN A 102 -11.85 -4.16 10.32
CA ASN A 102 -12.94 -4.60 11.20
C ASN A 102 -14.22 -3.73 11.05
N ASP A 103 -14.61 -3.47 9.80
CA ASP A 103 -15.74 -2.61 9.42
C ASP A 103 -15.57 -1.10 9.79
N PHE A 104 -14.43 -0.70 10.36
CA PHE A 104 -14.10 0.72 10.62
C PHE A 104 -13.36 1.33 9.42
N LEU A 105 -13.84 2.47 8.92
CA LEU A 105 -13.19 3.19 7.82
C LEU A 105 -11.89 3.84 8.30
N ILE A 106 -10.76 3.35 7.80
CA ILE A 106 -9.43 3.91 8.12
C ILE A 106 -9.12 5.10 7.22
N ARG A 107 -9.36 4.95 5.91
CA ARG A 107 -9.11 6.01 4.93
C ARG A 107 -9.96 5.82 3.68
N LYS A 108 -10.42 6.94 3.13
CA LYS A 108 -11.17 7.03 1.88
C LYS A 108 -10.43 7.96 0.92
N GLU A 109 -9.97 7.40 -0.20
CA GLU A 109 -9.34 8.10 -1.32
C GLU A 109 -10.15 7.90 -2.61
N LYS A 110 -11.44 7.58 -2.46
CA LYS A 110 -12.39 7.41 -3.55
C LYS A 110 -13.12 8.72 -3.80
N PHE A 111 -12.74 9.41 -4.87
CA PHE A 111 -13.34 10.68 -5.30
C PHE A 111 -14.17 10.45 -6.57
N LEU A 112 -15.43 10.06 -6.43
CA LEU A 112 -16.31 9.82 -7.57
C LEU A 112 -17.01 11.11 -7.98
N LYS A 113 -17.11 11.36 -9.30
CA LYS A 113 -18.10 12.31 -9.85
C LYS A 113 -19.21 11.47 -10.49
N GLN A 114 -20.46 11.85 -10.21
CA GLN A 114 -21.58 11.36 -11.00
C GLN A 114 -21.52 12.03 -12.37
N THR A 115 -21.50 11.20 -13.40
CA THR A 115 -21.70 11.66 -14.78
C THR A 115 -23.18 11.45 -15.12
N ASP A 116 -23.80 12.35 -15.88
CA ASP A 116 -25.25 12.37 -16.17
C ASP A 116 -25.80 11.08 -16.83
N GLY A 117 -24.92 10.16 -17.25
CA GLY A 117 -25.27 8.84 -17.81
C GLY A 117 -25.29 7.67 -16.81
N GLY A 118 -25.11 7.90 -15.50
CA GLY A 118 -25.10 6.83 -14.48
C GLY A 118 -23.76 6.10 -14.31
N ASP A 119 -22.80 6.33 -15.21
CA ASP A 119 -21.44 5.82 -15.06
C ASP A 119 -20.67 6.61 -13.99
N THR A 120 -20.12 5.85 -13.05
CA THR A 120 -19.41 6.38 -11.89
C THR A 120 -17.94 6.51 -12.25
N THR A 121 -17.52 7.68 -12.74
CA THR A 121 -16.12 7.93 -13.09
C THR A 121 -15.36 8.52 -11.90
N PRO A 122 -14.18 7.99 -11.55
CA PRO A 122 -13.34 8.61 -10.55
C PRO A 122 -12.84 9.96 -11.08
N SER A 123 -13.13 11.02 -10.34
CA SER A 123 -12.75 12.40 -10.66
C SER A 123 -11.26 12.66 -10.51
N ILE A 124 -10.56 11.85 -9.70
CA ILE A 124 -9.12 11.95 -9.45
C ILE A 124 -8.54 10.55 -9.52
N ARG A 125 -7.71 10.30 -10.55
CA ARG A 125 -6.92 9.08 -10.68
C ARG A 125 -5.60 9.26 -9.93
N ARG A 126 -5.52 8.68 -8.74
CA ARG A 126 -4.30 8.74 -7.93
C ARG A 126 -3.92 7.36 -7.45
N SER A 127 -2.72 6.94 -7.82
CA SER A 127 -2.03 5.81 -7.21
C SER A 127 -1.05 6.34 -6.18
N LEU A 128 -1.12 5.81 -4.96
CA LEU A 128 -0.25 6.23 -3.87
C LEU A 128 0.81 5.16 -3.60
N ARG A 129 2.07 5.60 -3.49
CA ARG A 129 3.21 4.76 -3.10
C ARG A 129 3.53 4.96 -1.62
N SER A 130 4.07 3.92 -0.98
CA SER A 130 4.52 3.91 0.41
C SER A 130 3.45 4.45 1.37
N VAL A 131 2.24 3.92 1.27
CA VAL A 131 1.09 4.41 2.04
C VAL A 131 1.16 3.84 3.46
N THR A 132 1.41 4.73 4.41
CA THR A 132 1.37 4.41 5.85
C THR A 132 0.08 4.96 6.45
N LEU A 133 -0.75 4.07 6.99
CA LEU A 133 -2.05 4.40 7.56
C LEU A 133 -2.05 4.07 9.06
N PRO A 134 -2.07 5.07 9.95
CA PRO A 134 -2.16 4.81 11.38
C PRO A 134 -3.50 4.12 11.70
N ILE A 135 -3.45 3.07 12.51
CA ILE A 135 -4.63 2.36 13.00
C ILE A 135 -5.05 3.03 14.30
N PRO A 136 -6.30 3.55 14.40
CA PRO A 136 -6.80 4.07 15.65
C PRO A 136 -6.85 3.00 16.74
N PHE A 137 -6.62 3.40 17.99
CA PHE A 137 -6.70 2.50 19.14
C PHE A 137 -8.11 1.88 19.25
N GLY A 138 -8.16 0.59 19.59
CA GLY A 138 -9.41 -0.16 19.76
C GLY A 138 -10.03 -0.71 18.46
N VAL A 139 -9.58 -0.27 17.28
CA VAL A 139 -10.03 -0.87 16.01
C VAL A 139 -9.45 -2.27 15.83
N LEU A 140 -8.18 -2.43 16.17
CA LEU A 140 -7.48 -3.71 16.15
C LEU A 140 -7.89 -4.54 17.36
N LYS A 141 -8.32 -5.78 17.14
CA LYS A 141 -8.84 -6.67 18.19
C LYS A 141 -7.95 -7.91 18.34
N GLN A 142 -7.97 -8.51 19.52
CA GLN A 142 -7.39 -9.84 19.71
C GLN A 142 -8.16 -10.87 18.89
N GLY A 143 -7.46 -11.86 18.33
CA GLY A 143 -8.05 -12.91 17.50
C GLY A 143 -8.19 -12.47 16.06
N LYS A 144 -9.31 -12.83 15.43
CA LYS A 144 -9.53 -12.65 13.99
C LYS A 144 -9.86 -11.19 13.66
N ASN A 145 -9.09 -10.62 12.75
CA ASN A 145 -9.28 -9.29 12.18
C ASN A 145 -9.48 -9.41 10.67
N THR A 146 -10.20 -8.45 10.10
CA THR A 146 -10.48 -8.41 8.66
C THR A 146 -10.11 -7.04 8.11
N ILE A 147 -9.26 -7.03 7.08
CA ILE A 147 -9.07 -5.87 6.21
C ILE A 147 -10.02 -6.01 5.03
N LEU A 148 -10.67 -4.92 4.68
CA LEU A 148 -11.44 -4.82 3.46
C LEU A 148 -10.98 -3.60 2.67
N LEU A 149 -10.67 -3.79 1.40
CA LEU A 149 -10.15 -2.76 0.52
C LEU A 149 -11.02 -2.74 -0.74
N CYS A 150 -11.71 -1.64 -0.99
CA CYS A 150 -12.45 -1.43 -2.23
C CYS A 150 -11.65 -0.55 -3.15
N ILE A 151 -11.37 -1.03 -4.36
CA ILE A 151 -10.55 -0.36 -5.37
C ILE A 151 -11.44 -0.12 -6.59
N VAL A 152 -11.38 1.09 -7.13
CA VAL A 152 -12.01 1.42 -8.42
C VAL A 152 -10.91 1.80 -9.40
N GLY A 153 -10.80 1.03 -10.47
CA GLY A 153 -9.80 1.26 -11.50
C GLY A 153 -10.31 0.94 -12.89
N GLU A 154 -9.52 1.35 -13.88
CA GLU A 154 -9.89 1.25 -15.29
C GLU A 154 -9.48 -0.10 -15.89
N SER A 155 -10.32 -0.62 -16.78
CA SER A 155 -9.98 -1.74 -17.65
C SER A 155 -8.76 -1.44 -18.53
N ASN A 156 -8.10 -2.47 -19.02
CA ASN A 156 -6.99 -2.30 -19.97
C ASN A 156 -7.48 -1.56 -21.23
N GLN A 157 -6.68 -0.61 -21.72
CA GLN A 157 -6.99 0.14 -22.95
C GLN A 157 -6.84 -0.75 -24.19
N THR A 158 -5.83 -1.62 -24.18
CA THR A 158 -5.51 -2.64 -25.19
C THR A 158 -4.74 -3.78 -24.53
N SER A 159 -4.68 -4.97 -25.15
CA SER A 159 -3.89 -6.10 -24.63
C SER A 159 -2.41 -5.78 -24.44
N TYR A 160 -1.88 -4.80 -25.17
CA TYR A 160 -0.47 -4.40 -25.15
C TYR A 160 -0.16 -3.26 -24.16
N ILE A 161 -1.20 -2.59 -23.64
CA ILE A 161 -1.07 -1.49 -22.68
C ILE A 161 -1.93 -1.85 -21.45
N PRO A 162 -1.41 -2.71 -20.56
CA PRO A 162 -2.13 -3.11 -19.36
C PRO A 162 -2.18 -1.96 -18.34
N ASN A 163 -3.27 -1.89 -17.57
CA ASN A 163 -3.35 -1.06 -16.39
C ASN A 163 -2.89 -1.86 -15.16
N ASP A 164 -1.59 -1.81 -14.89
CA ASP A 164 -0.98 -2.53 -13.76
C ASP A 164 -1.29 -1.89 -12.39
N HIS A 165 -1.92 -0.71 -12.39
CA HIS A 165 -2.32 -0.02 -11.16
C HIS A 165 -3.68 -0.49 -10.65
N PHE A 166 -4.49 -1.18 -11.47
CA PHE A 166 -5.73 -1.76 -11.01
C PHE A 166 -5.50 -3.14 -10.38
N GLY A 167 -5.04 -3.12 -9.12
CA GLY A 167 -4.68 -4.32 -8.38
C GLY A 167 -3.56 -4.08 -7.36
N PHE A 168 -2.86 -5.17 -7.03
CA PHE A 168 -1.68 -5.18 -6.21
C PHE A 168 -0.42 -5.25 -7.07
N TYR A 169 0.22 -4.10 -7.26
CA TYR A 169 1.38 -3.97 -8.14
C TYR A 169 2.68 -4.56 -7.57
N HIS A 170 2.86 -4.57 -6.25
CA HIS A 170 4.05 -5.12 -5.61
C HIS A 170 3.84 -6.57 -5.17
N ALA A 171 4.88 -7.39 -5.34
CA ALA A 171 4.91 -8.79 -4.92
C ALA A 171 4.97 -8.99 -3.40
N SER A 172 5.49 -8.00 -2.65
CA SER A 172 5.66 -8.12 -1.20
C SER A 172 5.73 -6.75 -0.54
N GLY A 173 5.69 -6.77 0.80
CA GLY A 173 5.88 -5.58 1.63
C GLY A 173 4.60 -5.03 2.25
N TYR A 174 3.45 -5.64 2.00
CA TYR A 174 2.21 -5.35 2.73
C TYR A 174 2.38 -5.78 4.18
N LYS A 175 2.32 -4.86 5.14
CA LYS A 175 2.61 -5.21 6.54
C LYS A 175 1.87 -4.34 7.53
N ILE A 176 1.59 -4.92 8.69
CA ILE A 176 1.19 -4.20 9.90
C ILE A 176 2.41 -4.12 10.80
N SER A 177 2.79 -2.91 11.19
CA SER A 177 3.96 -2.68 12.05
C SER A 177 3.73 -1.48 12.95
N LEU A 178 4.56 -1.37 13.98
CA LEU A 178 4.63 -0.16 14.80
C LEU A 178 4.91 1.05 13.91
N PHE A 179 4.18 2.13 14.15
CA PHE A 179 4.26 3.35 13.35
C PHE A 179 5.70 3.90 13.29
N GLN A 180 6.39 3.92 14.44
CA GLN A 180 7.78 4.35 14.53
C GLN A 180 8.73 3.54 13.64
N ARG A 181 8.55 2.21 13.59
CA ARG A 181 9.40 1.32 12.78
C ARG A 181 9.23 1.56 11.28
N ILE A 182 8.00 1.86 10.84
CA ILE A 182 7.73 2.19 9.44
C ILE A 182 8.44 3.49 9.05
N ASN A 183 8.40 4.52 9.92
CA ASN A 183 9.08 5.78 9.67
C ASN A 183 10.62 5.66 9.69
N GLN A 184 11.18 4.84 10.59
CA GLN A 184 12.62 4.61 10.66
C GLN A 184 13.20 4.01 9.36
N SER A 185 12.46 3.13 8.68
CA SER A 185 12.87 2.56 7.39
C SER A 185 13.09 3.61 6.30
N SER A 186 12.39 4.74 6.33
CA SER A 186 12.62 5.82 5.36
C SER A 186 13.91 6.59 5.64
N SER A 187 14.39 6.59 6.89
CA SER A 187 15.60 7.30 7.29
C SER A 187 16.87 6.62 6.77
N GLU A 188 16.86 5.29 6.62
CA GLU A 188 18.01 4.53 6.11
C GLU A 188 18.42 4.94 4.69
N TYR A 189 17.45 5.21 3.80
CA TYR A 189 17.73 5.70 2.46
C TYR A 189 18.41 7.08 2.45
N PHE A 190 18.04 7.96 3.38
CA PHE A 190 18.66 9.27 3.51
C PHE A 190 20.14 9.16 3.91
N TYR A 191 20.46 8.23 4.83
CA TYR A 191 21.83 7.95 5.22
C TYR A 191 22.65 7.38 4.06
N ILE A 192 22.11 6.43 3.30
CA ILE A 192 22.78 5.87 2.11
C ILE A 192 23.08 6.97 1.08
N PHE A 193 22.12 7.86 0.82
CA PHE A 193 22.31 9.00 -0.07
C PHE A 193 23.43 9.92 0.42
N LEU A 194 23.44 10.23 1.71
CA LEU A 194 24.47 11.06 2.33
C LEU A 194 25.87 10.41 2.23
N TYR A 195 25.97 9.08 2.40
CA TYR A 195 27.22 8.34 2.22
C TYR A 195 27.71 8.38 0.77
N ALA A 196 26.81 8.19 -0.20
CA ALA A 196 27.16 8.27 -1.61
C ALA A 196 27.74 9.65 -1.97
N ILE A 197 27.12 10.73 -1.48
CA ILE A 197 27.63 12.10 -1.65
C ILE A 197 29.03 12.24 -1.06
N TYR A 198 29.23 11.86 0.21
CA TYR A 198 30.54 11.97 0.85
C TYR A 198 31.62 11.15 0.15
N CYS A 199 31.28 9.95 -0.34
CA CYS A 199 32.19 9.10 -1.09
C CYS A 199 32.60 9.73 -2.43
N ILE A 200 31.63 10.20 -3.22
CA ILE A 200 31.87 10.81 -4.54
C ILE A 200 32.73 12.07 -4.39
N PHE A 201 32.38 12.97 -3.47
CA PHE A 201 33.17 14.17 -3.24
C PHE A 201 34.56 13.85 -2.67
N GLY A 202 34.67 12.88 -1.76
CA GLY A 202 35.95 12.43 -1.22
C GLY A 202 36.90 11.95 -2.31
N VAL A 203 36.44 11.04 -3.18
CA VAL A 203 37.22 10.54 -4.32
C VAL A 203 37.54 11.67 -5.30
N TYR A 204 36.58 12.54 -5.59
CA TYR A 204 36.78 13.69 -6.49
C TYR A 204 37.92 14.60 -6.02
N TYR A 205 37.93 15.00 -4.74
CA TYR A 205 38.96 15.90 -4.21
C TYR A 205 40.34 15.22 -4.13
N ILE A 206 40.40 13.92 -3.85
CA ILE A 206 41.66 13.15 -3.89
C ILE A 206 42.20 13.08 -5.33
N PHE A 207 41.33 12.79 -6.30
CA PHE A 207 41.70 12.75 -7.72
C PHE A 207 42.14 14.12 -8.24
N PHE A 208 41.42 15.18 -7.85
CA PHE A 208 41.75 16.55 -8.20
C PHE A 208 43.14 16.95 -7.68
N TYR A 209 43.47 16.56 -6.45
CA TYR A 209 44.82 16.74 -5.90
C TYR A 209 45.89 15.94 -6.66
N ALA A 210 45.58 14.71 -7.08
CA ALA A 210 46.53 13.89 -7.86
C ALA A 210 46.92 14.56 -9.19
N ILE A 211 45.98 15.26 -9.84
CA ILE A 211 46.22 16.03 -11.07
C ILE A 211 46.91 17.37 -10.78
N ARG A 212 46.47 18.09 -9.74
CA ARG A 212 47.02 19.38 -9.32
C ARG A 212 47.57 19.30 -7.89
N LYS A 213 48.83 18.86 -7.79
CA LYS A 213 49.58 18.71 -6.52
C LYS A 213 49.94 20.03 -5.82
N ARG A 214 49.21 21.12 -6.06
CA ARG A 214 49.55 22.45 -5.54
C ARG A 214 49.02 22.68 -4.12
N ASP A 215 47.81 22.20 -3.82
CA ASP A 215 47.14 22.49 -2.55
C ASP A 215 46.85 21.22 -1.76
N LEU A 216 47.66 20.95 -0.74
CA LEU A 216 47.50 19.84 0.20
C LEU A 216 46.13 19.84 0.90
N TYR A 217 45.47 21.00 0.98
CA TYR A 217 44.12 21.14 1.52
C TYR A 217 43.12 20.19 0.84
N TYR A 218 43.15 20.07 -0.49
CA TYR A 218 42.23 19.19 -1.21
C TYR A 218 42.45 17.72 -0.90
N LEU A 219 43.71 17.32 -0.62
CA LEU A 219 44.01 15.96 -0.17
C LEU A 219 43.39 15.70 1.20
N TYR A 220 43.67 16.54 2.20
CA TYR A 220 43.15 16.33 3.56
C TYR A 220 41.63 16.38 3.60
N PHE A 221 41.02 17.31 2.87
CA PHE A 221 39.56 17.43 2.78
C PHE A 221 38.94 16.20 2.09
N GLY A 222 39.49 15.75 0.96
CA GLY A 222 39.00 14.56 0.26
C GLY A 222 39.15 13.29 1.09
N LEU A 223 40.29 13.11 1.76
CA LEU A 223 40.56 11.96 2.63
C LEU A 223 39.64 11.96 3.86
N PHE A 224 39.37 13.14 4.44
CA PHE A 224 38.39 13.30 5.52
C PHE A 224 36.97 12.90 5.09
N LEU A 225 36.50 13.37 3.94
CA LEU A 225 35.17 13.03 3.42
C LEU A 225 35.06 11.54 3.10
N PHE A 226 36.10 10.96 2.50
CA PHE A 226 36.14 9.54 2.19
C PHE A 226 36.13 8.66 3.45
N ILE A 227 36.98 8.96 4.44
CA ILE A 227 37.00 8.26 5.73
C ILE A 227 35.66 8.41 6.44
N SER A 228 35.07 9.61 6.42
CA SER A 228 33.76 9.88 7.03
C SER A 228 32.66 9.04 6.36
N SER A 229 32.66 8.92 5.03
CA SER A 229 31.74 8.04 4.31
C SER A 229 31.87 6.58 4.75
N VAL A 230 33.10 6.06 4.88
CA VAL A 230 33.35 4.68 5.31
C VAL A 230 32.97 4.47 6.78
N TYR A 231 33.29 5.43 7.64
CA TYR A 231 32.95 5.40 9.06
C TYR A 231 31.42 5.35 9.27
N PHE A 232 30.69 6.21 8.56
CA PHE A 232 29.23 6.22 8.68
C PHE A 232 28.57 5.03 7.99
N PHE A 233 29.18 4.45 6.95
CA PHE A 233 28.70 3.22 6.33
C PHE A 233 28.84 1.98 7.23
N ARG A 234 29.58 2.08 8.34
CA ARG A 234 29.78 0.94 9.25
C ARG A 234 28.43 0.57 9.89
N PRO A 235 27.94 -0.68 9.71
CA PRO A 235 26.69 -1.10 10.33
C PRO A 235 26.80 -0.98 11.84
N ARG A 236 25.90 -0.21 12.46
CA ARG A 236 25.66 -0.33 13.91
C ARG A 236 24.98 -1.68 14.12
N ILE A 237 25.77 -2.67 14.55
CA ILE A 237 25.28 -3.93 15.12
C ILE A 237 24.65 -3.62 16.49
#